data_AF-A0A825BDN1-F1
#
_entry.id   AF-A0A825BDN1-F1
#
_cell.length_a   1.000
_cell.length_b   1.000
_cell.length_c   1.000
_cell.angle_alpha   90.00
_cell.angle_beta   90.00
_cell.angle_gamma   90.00
#
_symmetry.space_group_name_H-M   'P 1'
#
loop_
_entity.id
_entity.type
_entity.pdbx_description
1 polymer ?
#
loop_
_entity_poly.entity_id
_entity_poly.type
_entity_poly.pdbx_seq_one_letter_code
_entity_poly.pdbx_strand_id
1 'polypeptide(L)'
;MVNKKSVQVENADIIENVEIKEKEIVETKKSMAQIAKEAEKAARKLRRVIVHYNDPKDSHLVTSAYANCDNSYFSIGKIIPLDTSIELEQALCDNLEEAKIQVHIPDPKGSGNMSVKLIKKYSVVYED
;
A
#
# COMPACT_ATOMS: atom_id res chain seq x y z
N MET A 1 49.07 66.99 -9.91
CA MET A 1 49.82 65.78 -10.32
C MET A 1 48.82 64.65 -10.56
N VAL A 2 48.80 64.14 -11.80
CA VAL A 2 48.45 62.75 -12.22
C VAL A 2 47.06 62.24 -11.77
N ASN A 3 45.99 62.44 -12.56
CA ASN A 3 45.55 61.62 -13.71
C ASN A 3 45.45 60.11 -13.46
N LYS A 4 44.24 59.58 -13.29
CA LYS A 4 43.85 58.27 -13.86
C LYS A 4 42.33 58.04 -13.86
N LYS A 5 41.78 58.22 -15.07
CA LYS A 5 40.78 57.39 -15.77
C LYS A 5 39.48 57.01 -15.03
N SER A 6 38.44 57.72 -15.49
CA SER A 6 37.14 57.18 -15.87
C SER A 6 37.21 55.76 -16.46
N VAL A 7 36.41 54.85 -15.92
CA VAL A 7 35.80 53.75 -16.67
C VAL A 7 34.36 53.62 -16.16
N GLN A 8 33.44 54.13 -16.98
CA GLN A 8 32.04 53.71 -16.97
C GLN A 8 31.99 52.34 -17.67
N VAL A 9 31.39 51.35 -17.02
CA VAL A 9 30.82 50.21 -17.73
C VAL A 9 29.40 50.05 -17.19
N GLU A 10 28.49 50.54 -18.03
CA GLU A 10 27.09 50.18 -18.07
C GLU A 10 26.96 48.65 -18.01
N ASN A 11 26.07 48.17 -17.15
CA ASN A 11 25.14 47.10 -17.46
C ASN A 11 24.09 47.15 -16.35
N ALA A 12 23.06 47.95 -16.66
CA ALA A 12 21.71 47.71 -16.21
C ALA A 12 21.32 46.25 -16.54
N ASP A 13 20.22 45.78 -15.95
CA ASP A 13 19.55 44.51 -16.29
C ASP A 13 19.91 43.28 -15.44
N ILE A 14 19.93 43.40 -14.11
CA ILE A 14 19.55 42.27 -13.23
C ILE A 14 18.77 42.76 -12.01
N ILE A 15 17.71 43.54 -12.26
CA ILE A 15 16.56 43.63 -11.35
C ILE A 15 15.40 43.08 -12.17
N GLU A 16 15.11 41.80 -12.01
CA GLU A 16 13.77 41.19 -12.14
C GLU A 16 13.91 39.66 -12.19
N ASN A 17 13.02 38.97 -11.47
CA ASN A 17 12.76 37.53 -11.54
C ASN A 17 13.58 36.58 -10.66
N VAL A 18 13.91 37.01 -9.45
CA VAL A 18 13.96 36.06 -8.33
C VAL A 18 12.78 36.39 -7.40
N GLU A 19 11.56 36.26 -7.96
CA GLU A 19 10.43 35.80 -7.18
C GLU A 19 10.82 34.44 -6.61
N ILE A 20 11.44 34.49 -5.43
CA ILE A 20 11.45 33.35 -4.53
C ILE A 20 9.98 33.13 -4.23
N LYS A 21 9.33 32.28 -5.03
CA LYS A 21 8.15 31.55 -4.61
C LYS A 21 8.60 30.70 -3.44
N GLU A 22 8.71 31.33 -2.28
CA GLU A 22 8.36 30.74 -1.00
C GLU A 22 6.92 30.26 -1.19
N LYS A 23 6.78 29.08 -1.80
CA LYS A 23 5.63 28.23 -1.56
C LYS A 23 5.70 28.00 -0.06
N GLU A 24 4.99 28.81 0.68
CA GLU A 24 4.58 28.49 2.03
C GLU A 24 4.14 27.03 1.99
N ILE A 25 4.95 26.17 2.58
CA ILE A 25 4.52 24.83 2.93
C ILE A 25 3.59 25.05 4.11
N VAL A 26 2.38 25.55 3.83
CA VAL A 26 1.31 25.54 4.81
C VAL A 26 0.96 24.07 4.96
N GLU A 27 1.67 23.37 5.84
CA GLU A 27 1.20 22.12 6.43
C GLU A 27 -0.10 22.44 7.16
N THR A 28 -1.18 22.51 6.37
CA THR A 28 -2.54 22.50 6.86
C THR A 28 -2.67 21.16 7.56
N LYS A 29 -2.48 21.15 8.89
CA LYS A 29 -2.64 19.98 9.74
C LYS A 29 -4.02 19.39 9.44
N LYS A 30 -4.05 18.34 8.63
CA LYS A 30 -5.29 17.66 8.28
C LYS A 30 -5.93 17.18 9.57
N SER A 31 -7.21 17.46 9.72
CA SER A 31 -7.97 16.90 10.85
C SER A 31 -7.91 15.37 10.78
N MET A 32 -7.90 14.69 11.93
CA MET A 32 -8.01 13.23 11.99
C MET A 32 -9.19 12.69 11.16
N ALA A 33 -10.28 13.46 11.07
CA ALA A 33 -11.44 13.11 10.24
C ALA A 33 -11.15 13.19 8.72
N GLN A 34 -10.29 14.10 8.28
CA GLN A 34 -9.88 14.21 6.88
C GLN A 34 -8.93 13.06 6.50
N ILE A 35 -7.99 12.73 7.39
CA ILE A 35 -7.07 11.60 7.21
C ILE A 35 -7.87 10.28 7.13
N ALA A 36 -8.84 10.08 8.02
CA ALA A 36 -9.69 8.89 8.01
C ALA A 36 -10.46 8.74 6.69
N LYS A 37 -11.02 9.83 6.15
CA LYS A 37 -11.73 9.82 4.85
C LYS A 37 -10.81 9.52 3.67
N GLU A 38 -9.58 10.04 3.68
CA GLU A 38 -8.59 9.75 2.65
C GLU A 38 -8.18 8.28 2.68
N ALA A 39 -7.94 7.73 3.87
CA ALA A 39 -7.63 6.33 4.07
C ALA A 39 -8.80 5.41 3.66
N GLU A 40 -10.04 5.77 4.02
CA GLU A 40 -11.25 5.04 3.60
C GLU A 40 -11.39 5.03 2.07
N LYS A 41 -11.12 6.16 1.41
CA LYS A 41 -11.19 6.25 -0.06
C LYS A 41 -10.11 5.38 -0.73
N ALA A 42 -8.89 5.37 -0.19
CA ALA A 42 -7.82 4.51 -0.69
C ALA A 42 -8.15 3.02 -0.47
N ALA A 43 -8.66 2.67 0.71
CA ALA A 43 -9.07 1.33 1.09
C ALA A 43 -10.18 0.75 0.18
N ARG A 44 -11.13 1.59 -0.25
CA ARG A 44 -12.25 1.19 -1.13
C ARG A 44 -11.91 1.17 -2.62
N LYS A 45 -10.66 1.41 -3.02
CA LYS A 45 -10.27 1.31 -4.42
C LYS A 45 -10.44 -0.14 -4.90
N LEU A 46 -11.22 -0.35 -5.95
CA LEU A 46 -11.45 -1.66 -6.54
C LEU A 46 -10.26 -2.08 -7.41
N ARG A 47 -9.88 -3.36 -7.31
CA ARG A 47 -8.91 -4.03 -8.17
C ARG A 47 -9.42 -5.41 -8.58
N ARG A 48 -9.00 -5.90 -9.75
CA ARG A 48 -9.26 -7.28 -10.15
C ARG A 48 -8.19 -8.19 -9.58
N VAL A 49 -8.65 -9.19 -8.86
CA VAL A 49 -7.78 -10.18 -8.23
C VAL A 49 -8.35 -11.57 -8.37
N ILE A 50 -7.45 -12.55 -8.40
CA ILE A 50 -7.75 -13.96 -8.17
C ILE A 50 -7.16 -14.34 -6.81
N VAL A 51 -7.99 -14.93 -5.95
CA VAL A 51 -7.56 -15.37 -4.62
C VAL A 51 -7.51 -16.89 -4.59
N HIS A 52 -6.35 -17.43 -4.25
CA HIS A 52 -6.12 -18.87 -4.07
C HIS A 52 -5.97 -19.20 -2.58
N TYR A 53 -6.43 -20.39 -2.18
CA TYR A 53 -6.25 -20.89 -0.82
C TYR A 53 -5.04 -21.85 -0.74
N ASN A 54 -4.10 -21.53 0.15
CA ASN A 54 -2.77 -22.17 0.20
C ASN A 54 -2.62 -23.21 1.32
N ASP A 55 -3.71 -23.76 1.84
CA ASP A 55 -3.62 -24.88 2.79
C ASP A 55 -3.54 -26.23 2.03
N PRO A 56 -2.43 -26.97 2.14
CA PRO A 56 -2.26 -28.24 1.43
C PRO A 56 -3.28 -29.32 1.83
N LYS A 57 -3.95 -29.20 2.99
CA LYS A 57 -4.96 -30.18 3.43
C LYS A 57 -6.32 -29.92 2.83
N ASP A 58 -6.74 -28.66 2.81
CA ASP A 58 -8.13 -28.28 2.57
C ASP A 58 -8.33 -27.49 1.26
N SER A 59 -7.27 -27.22 0.49
CA SER A 59 -7.33 -26.44 -0.76
C SER A 59 -8.38 -26.91 -1.76
N HIS A 60 -8.62 -28.21 -1.84
CA HIS A 60 -9.58 -28.81 -2.77
C HIS A 60 -11.04 -28.76 -2.28
N LEU A 61 -11.29 -28.43 -1.01
CA LEU A 61 -12.62 -28.42 -0.38
C LEU A 61 -13.19 -27.01 -0.25
N VAL A 62 -12.31 -26.02 -0.06
CA VAL A 62 -12.72 -24.64 0.23
C VAL A 62 -12.95 -23.89 -1.08
N THR A 63 -14.18 -23.46 -1.32
CA THR A 63 -14.59 -22.74 -2.55
C THR A 63 -14.85 -21.25 -2.32
N SER A 64 -14.96 -20.84 -1.06
CA SER A 64 -15.23 -19.45 -0.68
C SER A 64 -14.45 -19.07 0.56
N ALA A 65 -14.10 -17.79 0.66
CA ALA A 65 -13.45 -17.20 1.82
C ALA A 65 -14.25 -15.99 2.32
N TYR A 66 -14.25 -15.77 3.63
CA TYR A 66 -14.74 -14.53 4.21
C TYR A 66 -13.56 -13.58 4.42
N ALA A 67 -13.59 -12.42 3.76
CA ALA A 67 -12.63 -11.36 3.94
C ALA A 67 -13.31 -10.20 4.67
N ASN A 68 -12.73 -9.77 5.78
CA ASN A 68 -13.16 -8.59 6.52
C ASN A 68 -12.02 -7.60 6.68
N CYS A 69 -12.34 -6.32 6.81
CA CYS A 69 -11.41 -5.27 7.19
C CYS A 69 -12.19 -4.33 8.11
N ASP A 70 -11.87 -4.38 9.40
CA ASP A 70 -12.57 -3.65 10.43
C ASP A 70 -11.60 -2.70 11.13
N ASN A 71 -11.99 -1.43 11.23
CA ASN A 71 -11.32 -0.44 12.05
C ASN A 71 -12.35 0.46 12.76
N SER A 72 -11.86 1.42 13.54
CA SER A 72 -12.73 2.33 14.31
C SER A 72 -13.59 3.30 13.47
N TYR A 73 -13.32 3.42 12.17
CA TYR A 73 -13.96 4.38 11.27
C TYR A 73 -14.81 3.72 10.19
N PHE A 74 -14.45 2.51 9.75
CA PHE A 74 -15.16 1.74 8.74
C PHE A 74 -14.97 0.23 8.95
N SER A 75 -15.97 -0.52 8.49
CA SER A 75 -15.99 -1.97 8.45
C SER A 75 -16.44 -2.39 7.05
N ILE A 76 -15.70 -3.31 6.43
CA ILE A 76 -16.02 -3.89 5.13
C ILE A 76 -15.86 -5.40 5.27
N GLY A 77 -16.92 -6.15 4.96
CA GLY A 77 -16.89 -7.61 5.02
C GLY A 77 -17.62 -8.20 3.82
N LYS A 78 -16.99 -9.17 3.14
CA LYS A 78 -17.56 -9.82 1.97
C LYS A 78 -17.17 -11.30 1.93
N ILE A 79 -18.11 -12.12 1.47
CA ILE A 79 -17.83 -13.50 1.09
C ILE A 79 -17.39 -13.49 -0.36
N ILE A 80 -16.21 -14.05 -0.61
CA ILE A 80 -15.57 -14.06 -1.93
C ILE A 80 -15.43 -15.50 -2.42
N PRO A 81 -15.69 -15.77 -3.70
CA PRO A 81 -15.34 -17.06 -4.30
C PRO A 81 -13.82 -17.13 -4.47
N LEU A 82 -13.26 -18.33 -4.31
CA LEU A 82 -11.86 -18.62 -4.58
C LEU A 82 -11.67 -19.01 -6.06
N ASP A 83 -10.44 -18.90 -6.56
CA ASP A 83 -10.01 -19.34 -7.90
C ASP A 83 -10.77 -18.70 -9.07
N THR A 84 -11.45 -17.58 -8.83
CA THR A 84 -12.24 -16.83 -9.82
C THR A 84 -11.78 -15.37 -9.83
N SER A 85 -11.77 -14.74 -11.02
CA SER A 85 -11.51 -13.30 -11.13
C SER A 85 -12.66 -12.50 -10.53
N ILE A 86 -12.33 -11.70 -9.52
CA ILE A 86 -13.29 -10.86 -8.79
C ILE A 86 -12.76 -9.45 -8.59
N GLU A 87 -13.68 -8.50 -8.57
CA GLU A 87 -13.39 -7.13 -8.18
C GLU A 87 -13.50 -7.00 -6.65
N LEU A 88 -12.38 -6.69 -6.02
CA LEU A 88 -12.26 -6.52 -4.58
C LEU A 88 -11.65 -5.17 -4.22
N GLU A 89 -12.05 -4.67 -3.06
CA GLU A 89 -11.48 -3.49 -2.43
C GLU A 89 -10.04 -3.77 -1.99
N GLN A 90 -9.18 -2.76 -2.14
CA GLN A 90 -7.77 -2.85 -1.78
C GLN A 90 -7.55 -3.30 -0.33
N ALA A 91 -8.36 -2.78 0.60
CA ALA A 91 -8.25 -3.11 2.02
C ALA A 91 -8.44 -4.62 2.28
N LEU A 92 -9.34 -5.27 1.53
CA LEU A 92 -9.58 -6.70 1.65
C LEU A 92 -8.41 -7.50 1.07
N CYS A 93 -7.83 -7.03 -0.04
CA CYS A 93 -6.65 -7.65 -0.63
C CYS A 93 -5.46 -7.63 0.35
N ASP A 94 -5.20 -6.48 0.97
CA ASP A 94 -4.11 -6.32 1.94
C ASP A 94 -4.28 -7.27 3.14
N ASN A 95 -5.49 -7.39 3.67
CA ASN A 95 -5.75 -8.30 4.79
C ASN A 95 -5.63 -9.78 4.39
N LEU A 96 -6.05 -10.14 3.17
CA LEU A 96 -5.89 -11.50 2.66
C LEU A 96 -4.42 -11.88 2.47
N GLU A 97 -3.57 -10.94 2.04
CA GLU A 97 -2.12 -11.16 1.90
C GLU A 97 -1.40 -11.32 3.24
N GLU A 98 -1.88 -10.64 4.28
CA GLU A 98 -1.31 -10.71 5.63
C GLU A 98 -1.71 -11.99 6.36
N ALA A 99 -2.88 -12.56 6.05
CA ALA A 99 -3.39 -13.76 6.68
C ALA A 99 -2.40 -14.93 6.56
N LYS A 100 -1.97 -15.49 7.71
CA LYS A 100 -1.03 -16.61 7.80
C LYS A 100 -1.65 -17.79 8.53
N ILE A 101 -1.25 -18.99 8.13
CA ILE A 101 -1.58 -20.24 8.81
C ILE A 101 -0.30 -20.96 9.24
N GLN A 102 -0.40 -21.67 10.35
CA GLN A 102 0.66 -22.55 10.82
C GLN A 102 0.48 -23.92 10.18
N VAL A 103 1.50 -24.39 9.48
CA VAL A 103 1.52 -25.71 8.87
C VAL A 103 2.68 -26.51 9.44
N HIS A 104 2.37 -27.75 9.82
CA HIS A 104 3.37 -28.72 10.25
C HIS A 104 4.04 -29.32 9.02
N ILE A 105 5.35 -29.15 8.90
CA ILE A 105 6.17 -29.66 7.79
C ILE A 105 7.29 -30.52 8.39
N PRO A 106 7.61 -31.69 7.80
CA PRO A 106 8.72 -32.52 8.25
C PRO A 106 10.04 -31.73 8.24
N ASP A 107 10.84 -31.88 9.30
CA ASP A 107 12.12 -31.18 9.42
C ASP A 107 13.06 -31.60 8.26
N PRO A 108 13.59 -30.64 7.48
CA PRO A 108 14.52 -30.92 6.40
C PRO A 108 15.81 -31.62 6.85
N LYS A 109 16.11 -31.65 8.16
CA LYS A 109 17.26 -32.37 8.73
C LYS A 109 17.02 -33.88 8.92
N GLY A 110 15.85 -34.40 8.56
CA GLY A 110 15.59 -35.85 8.57
C GLY A 110 15.46 -36.46 9.97
N SER A 111 15.25 -35.65 11.02
CA SER A 111 15.14 -36.13 12.40
C SER A 111 13.80 -36.81 12.72
N GLY A 112 12.90 -36.94 11.73
CA GLY A 112 11.53 -37.46 11.93
C GLY A 112 10.58 -36.51 12.68
N ASN A 113 11.05 -35.33 13.11
CA ASN A 113 10.23 -34.36 13.83
C ASN A 113 9.47 -33.45 12.85
N MET A 114 8.30 -32.97 13.28
CA MET A 114 7.52 -31.98 12.54
C MET A 114 7.84 -30.58 13.07
N SER A 115 8.26 -29.69 12.18
CA SER A 115 8.46 -28.27 12.47
C SER A 115 7.22 -27.46 12.12
N VAL A 116 6.94 -26.39 12.85
CA VAL A 116 5.84 -25.46 12.55
C VAL A 116 6.39 -24.35 11.67
N LYS A 117 5.82 -24.21 10.46
CA LYS A 117 6.12 -23.10 9.55
C LYS A 117 4.89 -22.23 9.37
N LEU A 118 5.09 -20.91 9.42
CA LEU A 118 4.06 -19.94 9.04
C LEU A 118 4.09 -19.77 7.52
N ILE A 119 2.98 -20.09 6.86
CA ILE A 119 2.77 -19.85 5.44
C ILE A 119 1.61 -18.87 5.24
N LYS A 120 1.58 -18.19 4.09
CA LYS A 120 0.43 -17.34 3.73
C LYS A 120 -0.81 -18.22 3.55
N LYS A 121 -1.92 -17.83 4.15
CA LYS A 121 -3.22 -18.53 4.06
C LYS A 121 -3.81 -18.40 2.67
N TYR A 122 -3.76 -17.19 2.11
CA TYR A 122 -4.24 -16.88 0.78
C TYR A 122 -3.09 -16.37 -0.10
N SER A 123 -3.19 -16.64 -1.40
CA SER A 123 -2.37 -16.00 -2.42
C SER A 123 -3.27 -15.08 -3.23
N VAL A 124 -2.95 -13.79 -3.25
CA VAL A 124 -3.66 -12.80 -4.05
C VAL A 124 -2.85 -12.56 -5.32
N VAL A 125 -3.47 -12.76 -6.47
CA VAL A 125 -2.88 -12.49 -7.80
C VAL A 125 -3.62 -11.30 -8.39
N TYR A 126 -2.90 -10.23 -8.70
CA TYR A 126 -3.46 -9.03 -9.33
C TYR A 126 -3.49 -9.19 -10.85
N GLU A 127 -4.63 -8.87 -11.46
CA GLU A 127 -4.85 -8.89 -12.92
C GLU A 127 -4.87 -7.48 -13.55
N ASP A 128 -4.36 -6.48 -12.82
CA ASP A 128 -4.32 -5.06 -13.23
C ASP A 128 -3.63 -4.84 -14.59
#